data_AF-A0A6G0U018-F1
#
_entry.id   AF-A0A6G0U018-F1
#
_cell.length_a   1.000
_cell.length_b   1.000
_cell.length_c   1.000
_cell.angle_alpha   90.00
_cell.angle_beta   90.00
_cell.angle_gamma   90.00
#
_symmetry.space_group_name_H-M   'P 1'
#
loop_
_entity.id
_entity.type
_entity.pdbx_description
1 polymer ?
#
loop_
_entity_poly.entity_id
_entity_poly.type
_entity_poly.pdbx_seq_one_letter_code
_entity_poly.pdbx_strand_id
1 'polypeptide(L)'
;MHLDGNRWVQYVTSAENRHALPMLTSLLNTVCGYDPIGMGVPYNHLLFADTTEPLVDMCLQILIVALDSDVQQNDEAAIDNLFINYLSRVHRDEDFSFILSGFTRLLMNPLRQTYLPHSTKKVQFHQELLIFFWKICEFNKKFLYFVLKSSDVLDVLVPILYHLNDSRADQSRIGLMHIGVFILLLLSGERNFGVRLNKPYTSTIPMDIPVFSGTHADLLIVVFHKIITTGHNRMQPLFDCLLTILVNVSPYLKTLSMVSSTKLLHLVDAFTTPWFLFSSPSANHLAFFLLEIFNNIIQYQFDGNSNLVYTIIRKRQVFHSLANLPTDYNTIIKSLTKKAKRNMQATSSVSLTAATETPSMEGSTPALPAEPGTLNATLPDTPGKKTVYNQLTM
;
A
#
# COMPACT_ATOMS: atom_id res chain seq x y z
N MET A 1 -24.27 10.16 29.96
CA MET A 1 -23.35 11.09 30.66
C MET A 1 -21.95 11.03 30.02
N HIS A 2 -21.85 11.17 28.69
CA HIS A 2 -20.58 11.21 27.95
C HIS A 2 -20.79 12.06 26.67
N LEU A 3 -21.00 13.36 26.86
CA LEU A 3 -21.08 14.35 25.77
C LEU A 3 -20.05 15.48 25.90
N ASP A 4 -19.21 15.44 26.95
CA ASP A 4 -18.08 16.36 27.05
C ASP A 4 -16.87 15.67 26.41
N GLY A 5 -16.36 16.22 25.32
CA GLY A 5 -15.08 15.83 24.72
C GLY A 5 -13.92 15.89 25.73
N ASN A 6 -12.75 15.39 25.33
CA ASN A 6 -11.60 15.35 26.23
C ASN A 6 -11.17 16.78 26.66
N ARG A 7 -11.45 17.14 27.92
CA ARG A 7 -11.19 18.47 28.49
C ARG A 7 -9.72 18.89 28.39
N TRP A 8 -8.80 17.94 28.45
CA TRP A 8 -7.37 18.23 28.29
C TRP A 8 -7.06 18.63 26.86
N VAL A 9 -7.59 17.90 25.87
CA VAL A 9 -7.42 18.24 24.46
C VAL A 9 -8.02 19.60 24.18
N GLN A 10 -9.25 19.84 24.63
CA GLN A 10 -9.93 21.13 24.50
C GLN A 10 -9.09 22.28 25.04
N TYR A 11 -8.55 22.17 26.25
CA TYR A 11 -7.69 23.21 26.82
C TYR A 11 -6.37 23.38 26.06
N VAL A 12 -5.71 22.28 25.72
CA VAL A 12 -4.43 22.27 24.99
C VAL A 12 -4.56 22.95 23.62
N THR A 13 -5.70 22.78 22.96
CA THR A 13 -5.98 23.36 21.64
C THR A 13 -6.75 24.67 21.67
N SER A 14 -7.18 25.18 22.83
CA SER A 14 -7.98 26.41 22.92
C SER A 14 -7.13 27.68 22.94
N ALA A 15 -7.80 28.82 22.77
CA ALA A 15 -7.22 30.15 22.93
C ALA A 15 -6.77 30.47 24.37
N GLU A 16 -7.19 29.69 25.37
CA GLU A 16 -6.71 29.84 26.75
C GLU A 16 -5.25 29.42 26.89
N ASN A 17 -4.80 28.49 26.05
CA ASN A 17 -3.41 28.08 25.97
C ASN A 17 -2.57 29.06 25.13
N ARG A 18 -1.93 30.02 25.80
CA ARG A 18 -1.01 30.99 25.17
C ARG A 18 0.20 30.35 24.46
N HIS A 19 0.48 29.08 24.75
CA HIS A 19 1.59 28.33 24.16
C HIS A 19 1.16 27.37 23.04
N ALA A 20 -0.10 27.43 22.58
CA ALA A 20 -0.61 26.52 21.55
C ALA A 20 0.25 26.51 20.27
N LEU A 21 0.61 27.68 19.72
CA LEU A 21 1.44 27.77 18.52
C LEU A 21 2.89 27.29 18.73
N PRO A 22 3.63 27.75 19.77
CA PRO A 22 4.94 27.19 20.10
C PRO A 22 4.93 25.67 20.33
N MET A 23 3.86 25.16 20.93
CA MET A 23 3.73 23.73 21.19
C MET A 23 3.51 22.95 19.89
N LEU A 24 2.57 23.36 19.03
CA LEU A 24 2.36 22.75 17.72
C LEU A 24 3.66 22.72 16.91
N THR A 25 4.34 23.86 16.82
CA THR A 25 5.59 23.97 16.05
C THR A 25 6.71 23.11 16.64
N SER A 26 6.85 23.05 17.96
CA SER A 26 7.83 22.17 18.63
C SER A 26 7.57 20.69 18.36
N LEU A 27 6.30 20.26 18.46
CA LEU A 27 5.89 18.88 18.17
C LEU A 27 6.16 18.52 16.70
N LEU A 28 5.77 19.39 15.76
CA LEU A 28 6.04 19.21 14.33
C LEU A 28 7.53 19.10 14.03
N ASN A 29 8.35 19.99 14.58
CA ASN A 29 9.79 19.97 14.38
C ASN A 29 10.45 18.72 14.97
N THR A 30 9.99 18.26 16.12
CA THR A 30 10.51 17.05 16.76
C THR A 30 10.24 15.82 15.89
N VAL A 31 9.02 15.67 15.38
CA VAL A 31 8.66 14.53 14.51
C VAL A 31 9.35 14.65 13.15
N CYS A 32 9.16 15.77 12.44
CA CYS A 32 9.63 15.92 11.06
C CYS A 32 11.16 16.10 10.97
N GLY A 33 11.81 16.51 12.06
CA GLY A 33 13.27 16.65 12.17
C GLY A 33 13.99 15.36 12.59
N TYR A 34 13.27 14.34 13.06
CA TYR A 34 13.89 13.10 13.53
C TYR A 34 14.59 12.34 12.40
N ASP A 35 15.84 11.94 12.63
CA ASP A 35 16.60 11.08 11.74
C ASP A 35 17.02 9.79 12.46
N PRO A 36 16.36 8.64 12.17
CA PRO A 36 16.64 7.36 12.83
C PRO A 36 18.02 6.78 12.46
N ILE A 37 18.69 7.31 11.43
CA ILE A 37 20.03 6.87 11.03
C ILE A 37 21.11 7.67 11.80
N GLY A 38 20.82 8.90 12.21
CA GLY A 38 21.73 9.76 12.96
C GLY A 38 23.02 10.06 12.19
N MET A 39 24.18 9.66 12.73
CA MET A 39 25.50 9.92 12.13
C MET A 39 25.78 9.18 10.80
N GLY A 40 24.84 8.38 10.28
CA GLY A 40 25.06 7.62 9.04
C GLY A 40 25.94 6.38 9.20
N VAL A 41 26.37 6.06 10.44
CA VAL A 41 27.29 4.95 10.72
C VAL A 41 26.50 3.66 11.01
N PRO A 42 26.87 2.52 10.39
CA PRO A 42 26.29 1.22 10.72
C PRO A 42 26.36 0.90 12.22
N TYR A 43 25.29 0.31 12.75
CA TYR A 43 25.17 -0.11 14.15
C TYR A 43 25.25 1.00 15.20
N ASN A 44 25.14 2.27 14.80
CA ASN A 44 25.16 3.42 15.71
C ASN A 44 24.17 3.27 16.88
N HIS A 45 22.97 2.75 16.59
CA HIS A 45 21.90 2.51 17.56
C HIS A 45 22.19 1.39 18.59
N LEU A 46 23.22 0.57 18.36
CA LEU A 46 23.69 -0.43 19.34
C LEU A 46 24.73 0.18 20.30
N LEU A 47 25.46 1.20 19.83
CA LEU A 47 26.51 1.86 20.60
C LEU A 47 25.99 3.01 21.45
N PHE A 48 24.95 3.69 20.97
CA PHE A 48 24.36 4.85 21.65
C PHE A 48 22.86 4.65 21.85
N ALA A 49 22.41 4.91 23.08
CA ALA A 49 20.99 4.89 23.40
C ALA A 49 20.31 6.07 22.73
N ASP A 50 19.31 5.77 21.91
CA ASP A 50 18.50 6.79 21.25
C ASP A 50 17.32 7.17 22.15
N THR A 51 17.49 8.28 22.87
CA THR A 51 16.45 8.88 23.72
C THR A 51 15.47 9.74 22.93
N THR A 52 15.70 9.97 21.65
CA THR A 52 14.88 10.86 20.82
C THR A 52 13.67 10.14 20.26
N GLU A 53 13.79 8.87 19.89
CA GLU A 53 12.67 8.09 19.34
C GLU A 53 11.44 8.01 20.27
N PRO A 54 11.58 7.72 21.58
CA PRO A 54 10.41 7.69 22.47
C PRO A 54 9.73 9.06 22.58
N LEU A 55 10.50 10.15 22.52
CA LEU A 55 9.94 11.50 22.50
C LEU A 55 9.16 11.75 21.20
N VAL A 56 9.71 11.34 20.05
CA VAL A 56 9.06 11.47 18.74
C VAL A 56 7.72 10.72 18.71
N ASP A 57 7.69 9.49 19.23
CA ASP A 57 6.46 8.69 19.31
C ASP A 57 5.39 9.39 20.16
N MET A 58 5.76 9.90 21.35
CA MET A 58 4.85 10.68 22.19
C MET A 58 4.39 11.98 21.53
N CYS A 59 5.30 12.71 20.87
CA CYS A 59 4.95 13.95 20.15
C CYS A 59 3.94 13.68 19.02
N LEU A 60 4.13 12.57 18.30
CA LEU A 60 3.26 12.16 17.21
C LEU A 60 1.87 11.75 17.72
N GLN A 61 1.80 10.99 18.81
CA GLN A 61 0.53 10.64 19.46
C GLN A 61 -0.21 11.89 19.97
N ILE A 62 0.50 12.85 20.59
CA ILE A 62 -0.09 14.12 21.02
C ILE A 62 -0.63 14.90 19.82
N LEU A 63 0.11 14.97 18.71
CA LEU A 63 -0.35 15.64 17.49
C LEU A 63 -1.61 14.99 16.93
N ILE A 64 -1.66 13.65 16.87
CA ILE A 64 -2.84 12.92 16.37
C ILE A 64 -4.06 13.22 17.25
N VAL A 65 -3.92 13.10 18.57
CA VAL A 65 -5.02 13.34 19.52
C VAL A 65 -5.46 14.81 19.49
N ALA A 66 -4.52 15.76 19.39
CA ALA A 66 -4.84 17.19 19.32
C ALA A 66 -5.54 17.58 18.01
N LEU A 67 -5.27 16.86 16.93
CA LEU A 67 -5.93 17.01 15.62
C LEU A 67 -7.18 16.15 15.48
N ASP A 68 -7.50 15.34 16.50
CA ASP A 68 -8.73 14.58 16.57
C ASP A 68 -9.83 15.45 17.18
N SER A 69 -10.40 16.31 16.34
CA SER A 69 -11.65 16.99 16.66
C SER A 69 -12.80 16.19 16.08
N ASP A 70 -13.93 16.13 16.80
CA ASP A 70 -15.20 15.60 16.30
C ASP A 70 -15.77 16.51 15.20
N VAL A 71 -15.03 16.65 14.08
CA VAL A 71 -15.41 17.44 12.90
C VAL A 71 -16.69 16.87 12.25
N GLN A 72 -17.11 15.66 12.64
CA GLN A 72 -18.27 15.00 12.06
C GLN A 72 -19.62 15.62 12.42
N GLN A 73 -19.71 16.62 13.33
CA GLN A 73 -21.02 17.17 13.72
C GLN A 73 -21.17 18.69 13.85
N ASN A 74 -20.10 19.50 13.93
CA ASN A 74 -20.24 20.97 14.02
C ASN A 74 -19.03 21.71 13.43
N ASP A 75 -19.22 22.47 12.34
CA ASP A 75 -18.20 23.35 11.74
C ASP A 75 -17.66 24.41 12.72
N GLU A 76 -18.45 24.77 13.75
CA GLU A 76 -18.02 25.71 14.80
C GLU A 76 -16.91 25.14 15.69
N ALA A 77 -16.91 23.83 15.97
CA ALA A 77 -15.90 23.20 16.83
C ALA A 77 -14.51 23.10 16.17
N ALA A 78 -14.46 23.06 14.82
CA ALA A 78 -13.20 23.09 14.08
C ALA A 78 -12.53 24.47 14.12
N ILE A 79 -13.30 25.55 14.32
CA ILE A 79 -12.81 26.93 14.42
C ILE A 79 -12.12 27.17 15.77
N ASP A 80 -12.58 26.49 16.83
CA ASP A 80 -12.03 26.61 18.18
C ASP A 80 -10.71 25.87 18.39
N ASN A 81 -10.44 24.82 17.59
CA ASN A 81 -9.18 24.09 17.68
C ASN A 81 -8.04 24.89 17.01
N LEU A 82 -7.23 25.57 17.82
CA LEU A 82 -6.10 26.35 17.34
C LEU A 82 -5.05 25.51 16.62
N PHE A 83 -4.87 24.23 16.96
CA PHE A 83 -3.92 23.37 16.24
C PHE A 83 -4.34 23.17 14.79
N ILE A 84 -5.62 22.86 14.55
CA ILE A 84 -6.19 22.73 13.20
C ILE A 84 -6.12 24.07 12.47
N ASN A 85 -6.49 25.17 13.15
CA ASN A 85 -6.46 26.51 12.57
C ASN A 85 -5.03 26.91 12.14
N TYR A 86 -4.03 26.73 12.99
CA TYR A 86 -2.63 27.01 12.65
C TYR A 86 -2.12 26.09 11.54
N LEU A 87 -2.42 24.79 11.60
CA LEU A 87 -1.99 23.83 10.59
C LEU A 87 -2.58 24.12 9.21
N SER A 88 -3.86 24.49 9.13
CA SER A 88 -4.53 24.86 7.87
C SER A 88 -3.97 26.15 7.24
N ARG A 89 -3.34 27.03 8.05
CA ARG A 89 -2.72 28.28 7.62
C ARG A 89 -1.26 28.14 7.18
N VAL A 90 -0.59 27.03 7.47
CA VAL A 90 0.76 26.75 6.94
C VAL A 90 0.71 26.79 5.41
N HIS A 91 1.65 27.50 4.78
CA HIS A 91 1.62 27.73 3.34
C HIS A 91 2.98 27.97 2.69
N ARG A 92 4.08 28.03 3.44
CA ARG A 92 5.40 28.25 2.86
C ARG A 92 5.93 26.94 2.28
N ASP A 93 6.46 26.99 1.06
CA ASP A 93 7.03 25.81 0.39
C ASP A 93 8.17 25.18 1.20
N GLU A 94 8.96 25.98 1.93
CA GLU A 94 10.02 25.50 2.84
C GLU A 94 9.45 24.61 3.96
N ASP A 95 8.37 25.05 4.61
CA ASP A 95 7.72 24.31 5.69
C ASP A 95 7.12 22.99 5.15
N PHE A 96 6.49 23.04 3.98
CA PHE A 96 5.96 21.84 3.33
C PHE A 96 7.05 20.85 2.90
N SER A 97 8.17 21.35 2.36
CA SER A 97 9.31 20.52 2.00
C SER A 97 9.90 19.83 3.23
N PHE A 98 10.05 20.56 4.35
CA PHE A 98 10.52 20.00 5.61
C PHE A 98 9.59 18.89 6.12
N ILE A 99 8.29 19.14 6.16
CA ILE A 99 7.29 18.15 6.61
C ILE A 99 7.31 16.91 5.71
N LEU A 100 7.27 17.08 4.39
CA LEU A 100 7.27 15.97 3.44
C LEU A 100 8.57 15.17 3.48
N SER A 101 9.72 15.83 3.64
CA SER A 101 11.01 15.18 3.82
C SER A 101 11.04 14.35 5.11
N GLY A 102 10.46 14.87 6.20
CA GLY A 102 10.27 14.12 7.44
C GLY A 102 9.46 12.84 7.23
N PHE A 103 8.27 12.94 6.63
CA PHE A 103 7.42 11.79 6.35
C PHE A 103 8.10 10.75 5.46
N THR A 104 8.64 11.16 4.32
CA THR A 104 9.30 10.24 3.38
C THR A 104 10.50 9.54 4.02
N ARG A 105 11.32 10.26 4.80
CA ARG A 105 12.44 9.67 5.53
C ARG A 105 12.00 8.62 6.53
N LEU A 106 10.99 8.92 7.34
CA LEU A 106 10.51 8.03 8.41
C LEU A 106 9.75 6.82 7.85
N LEU A 107 8.86 7.02 6.87
CA LEU A 107 8.10 5.94 6.23
C LEU A 107 9.02 5.00 5.41
N MET A 108 10.07 5.51 4.79
CA MET A 108 11.02 4.69 4.04
C MET A 108 12.00 3.93 4.92
N ASN A 109 12.29 4.41 6.12
CA ASN A 109 13.32 3.84 6.99
C ASN A 109 13.20 2.31 7.18
N PRO A 110 12.03 1.72 7.48
CA PRO A 110 11.91 0.27 7.65
C PRO A 110 12.15 -0.56 6.37
N LEU A 111 12.00 0.09 5.20
CA LEU A 111 12.03 -0.52 3.87
C LEU A 111 13.40 -0.43 3.20
N ARG A 112 14.25 0.49 3.66
CA ARG A 112 15.60 0.65 3.12
C ARG A 112 16.41 -0.63 3.39
N GLN A 113 16.91 -1.23 2.31
CA GLN A 113 17.89 -2.29 2.39
C GLN A 113 19.27 -1.68 2.62
N THR A 114 20.01 -2.25 3.55
CA THR A 114 21.41 -1.95 3.79
C THR A 114 22.24 -3.19 3.50
N TYR A 115 23.47 -3.00 3.03
CA TYR A 115 24.39 -4.12 2.75
C TYR A 115 24.67 -4.97 3.99
N LEU A 116 24.68 -4.32 5.16
CA LEU A 116 24.93 -4.94 6.44
C LEU A 116 23.60 -5.25 7.14
N PRO A 117 23.32 -6.51 7.52
CA PRO A 117 22.07 -6.86 8.16
C PRO A 117 21.94 -6.15 9.51
N HIS A 118 20.73 -5.65 9.81
CA HIS A 118 20.41 -4.95 11.06
C HIS A 118 21.33 -3.74 11.37
N SER A 119 21.95 -3.16 10.35
CA SER A 119 22.89 -2.04 10.53
C SER A 119 22.21 -0.71 10.83
N THR A 120 20.94 -0.54 10.50
CA THR A 120 20.17 0.68 10.75
C THR A 120 18.98 0.39 11.64
N LYS A 121 18.71 1.29 12.58
CA LYS A 121 17.51 1.25 13.40
C LYS A 121 16.27 1.37 12.52
N LYS A 122 15.25 0.57 12.83
CA LYS A 122 13.95 0.60 12.15
C LYS A 122 12.89 1.20 13.08
N VAL A 123 12.30 2.31 12.65
CA VAL A 123 11.18 2.94 13.37
C VAL A 123 9.97 2.01 13.42
N GLN A 124 9.18 2.08 14.50
CA GLN A 124 8.01 1.21 14.71
C GLN A 124 6.66 1.97 14.64
N PHE A 125 6.66 3.30 14.72
CA PHE A 125 5.46 4.17 14.78
C PHE A 125 4.90 4.55 13.39
N HIS A 126 4.88 3.59 12.46
CA HIS A 126 4.43 3.81 11.08
C HIS A 126 2.92 4.05 10.97
N GLN A 127 2.11 3.49 11.88
CA GLN A 127 0.66 3.67 11.85
C GLN A 127 0.30 5.12 12.21
N GLU A 128 0.93 5.63 13.26
CA GLU A 128 0.79 6.99 13.75
C GLU A 128 1.22 7.99 12.67
N LEU A 129 2.34 7.71 11.96
CA LEU A 129 2.79 8.56 10.85
C LEU A 129 1.76 8.63 9.72
N LEU A 130 1.12 7.52 9.37
CA LEU A 130 0.11 7.50 8.31
C LEU A 130 -1.16 8.27 8.73
N ILE A 131 -1.62 8.10 9.97
CA ILE A 131 -2.76 8.87 10.51
C ILE A 131 -2.44 10.36 10.49
N PHE A 132 -1.24 10.74 10.94
CA PHE A 132 -0.82 12.12 10.97
C PHE A 132 -0.69 12.72 9.56
N PHE A 133 -0.10 11.98 8.61
CA PHE A 133 -0.04 12.38 7.20
C PHE A 133 -1.45 12.62 6.61
N TRP A 134 -2.39 11.70 6.90
CA TRP A 134 -3.78 11.82 6.46
C TRP A 134 -4.42 13.11 7.00
N LYS A 135 -4.32 13.36 8.31
CA LYS A 135 -4.89 14.56 8.97
C LYS A 135 -4.32 15.86 8.39
N ILE A 136 -3.00 15.93 8.12
CA ILE A 136 -2.43 17.13 7.48
C ILE A 136 -2.99 17.34 6.07
N CYS A 137 -3.10 16.28 5.26
CA CYS A 137 -3.67 16.38 3.92
C CYS A 137 -5.16 16.77 3.93
N GLU A 138 -5.89 16.36 4.96
CA GLU A 138 -7.29 16.71 5.16
C GLU A 138 -7.46 18.20 5.53
N PHE A 139 -6.75 18.66 6.55
CA PHE A 139 -6.87 20.03 7.07
C PHE A 139 -6.13 21.09 6.26
N ASN A 140 -5.11 20.71 5.48
CA ASN A 140 -4.34 21.64 4.66
C ASN A 140 -4.29 21.19 3.20
N LYS A 141 -5.25 21.69 2.40
CA LYS A 141 -5.29 21.42 0.95
C LYS A 141 -4.07 21.94 0.20
N LYS A 142 -3.42 23.02 0.67
CA LYS A 142 -2.18 23.53 0.04
C LYS A 142 -1.05 22.52 0.20
N PHE A 143 -0.93 21.87 1.36
CA PHE A 143 0.02 20.78 1.56
C PHE A 143 -0.31 19.59 0.66
N LEU A 144 -1.58 19.16 0.58
CA LEU A 144 -2.00 18.09 -0.33
C LEU A 144 -1.57 18.36 -1.78
N TYR A 145 -1.84 19.57 -2.30
CA TYR A 145 -1.41 19.93 -3.66
C TYR A 145 0.11 20.02 -3.79
N PHE A 146 0.82 20.45 -2.74
CA PHE A 146 2.28 20.48 -2.73
C PHE A 146 2.87 19.07 -2.86
N VAL A 147 2.36 18.09 -2.07
CA VAL A 147 2.78 16.68 -2.16
C VAL A 147 2.58 16.12 -3.57
N LEU A 148 1.48 16.52 -4.22
CA LEU A 148 1.11 16.05 -5.56
C LEU A 148 1.82 16.81 -6.71
N LYS A 149 2.50 17.92 -6.41
CA LYS A 149 3.19 18.75 -7.40
C LYS A 149 4.39 18.02 -8.01
N SER A 150 5.14 17.26 -7.21
CA SER A 150 6.35 16.55 -7.61
C SER A 150 6.13 15.03 -7.67
N SER A 151 7.19 14.27 -7.92
CA SER A 151 7.15 12.81 -7.81
C SER A 151 7.34 12.29 -6.38
N ASP A 152 7.48 13.17 -5.40
CA ASP A 152 7.81 12.79 -4.02
C ASP A 152 6.62 12.09 -3.34
N VAL A 153 5.40 12.27 -3.84
CA VAL A 153 4.24 11.44 -3.46
C VAL A 153 4.50 9.94 -3.67
N LEU A 154 5.36 9.56 -4.62
CA LEU A 154 5.68 8.15 -4.85
C LEU A 154 6.51 7.57 -3.69
N ASP A 155 7.29 8.40 -3.02
CA ASP A 155 8.02 8.04 -1.80
C ASP A 155 7.10 7.97 -0.56
N VAL A 156 5.82 8.35 -0.70
CA VAL A 156 4.76 8.09 0.29
C VAL A 156 3.89 6.90 -0.13
N LEU A 157 3.63 6.76 -1.43
CA LEU A 157 2.86 5.66 -2.01
C LEU A 157 3.48 4.29 -1.72
N VAL A 158 4.78 4.16 -1.98
CA VAL A 158 5.47 2.87 -1.91
C VAL A 158 5.43 2.25 -0.49
N PRO A 159 5.68 3.01 0.60
CA PRO A 159 5.52 2.49 1.95
C PRO A 159 4.09 2.13 2.31
N ILE A 160 3.11 2.92 1.87
CA ILE A 160 1.69 2.58 2.06
C ILE A 160 1.40 1.21 1.43
N LEU A 161 1.78 1.03 0.16
CA LEU A 161 1.56 -0.24 -0.54
C LEU A 161 2.31 -1.41 0.09
N TYR A 162 3.53 -1.19 0.60
CA TYR A 162 4.27 -2.19 1.35
C TYR A 162 3.47 -2.67 2.58
N HIS A 163 3.05 -1.73 3.43
CA HIS A 163 2.36 -2.04 4.68
C HIS A 163 0.98 -2.67 4.45
N LEU A 164 0.26 -2.21 3.40
CA LEU A 164 -0.99 -2.83 2.97
C LEU A 164 -0.77 -4.27 2.49
N ASN A 165 0.29 -4.53 1.72
CA ASN A 165 0.59 -5.88 1.26
C ASN A 165 0.99 -6.80 2.43
N ASP A 166 1.86 -6.35 3.33
CA ASP A 166 2.32 -7.11 4.49
C ASP A 166 1.16 -7.47 5.44
N SER A 167 0.27 -6.51 5.68
CA SER A 167 -0.81 -6.64 6.67
C SER A 167 -2.07 -7.33 6.16
N ARG A 168 -2.18 -7.61 4.84
CA ARG A 168 -3.42 -8.10 4.20
C ARG A 168 -4.02 -9.38 4.79
N ALA A 169 -3.18 -10.24 5.37
CA ALA A 169 -3.59 -11.52 5.94
C ALA A 169 -3.89 -11.45 7.45
N ASP A 170 -3.51 -10.34 8.10
CA ASP A 170 -3.61 -10.17 9.55
C ASP A 170 -4.86 -9.36 9.92
N GLN A 171 -5.85 -10.04 10.51
CA GLN A 171 -7.12 -9.42 10.93
C GLN A 171 -6.95 -8.35 12.02
N SER A 172 -5.86 -8.40 12.80
CA SER A 172 -5.59 -7.41 13.85
C SER A 172 -5.18 -6.06 13.28
N ARG A 173 -4.68 -6.02 12.03
CA ARG A 173 -4.17 -4.82 11.36
C ARG A 173 -5.17 -4.18 10.40
N ILE A 174 -6.45 -4.51 10.52
CA ILE A 174 -7.51 -3.96 9.66
C ILE A 174 -7.57 -2.42 9.74
N GLY A 175 -7.28 -1.82 10.90
CA GLY A 175 -7.22 -0.36 11.05
C GLY A 175 -6.16 0.28 10.14
N LEU A 176 -4.96 -0.30 10.08
CA LEU A 176 -3.89 0.13 9.17
C LEU A 176 -4.30 -0.02 7.70
N MET A 177 -5.05 -1.08 7.37
CA MET A 177 -5.59 -1.27 6.03
C MET A 177 -6.55 -0.13 5.64
N HIS A 178 -7.47 0.24 6.54
CA HIS A 178 -8.39 1.37 6.31
C HIS A 178 -7.64 2.69 6.13
N ILE A 179 -6.69 3.00 7.02
CA ILE A 179 -5.91 4.24 6.94
C ILE A 179 -5.17 4.33 5.61
N GLY A 180 -4.44 3.27 5.23
CA GLY A 180 -3.69 3.26 3.97
C GLY A 180 -4.61 3.40 2.75
N VAL A 181 -5.73 2.68 2.71
CA VAL A 181 -6.69 2.79 1.61
C VAL A 181 -7.34 4.17 1.54
N PHE A 182 -7.69 4.79 2.66
CA PHE A 182 -8.29 6.14 2.67
C PHE A 182 -7.31 7.23 2.27
N ILE A 183 -6.03 7.11 2.64
CA ILE A 183 -4.99 8.01 2.12
C ILE A 183 -4.90 7.87 0.60
N LEU A 184 -4.84 6.65 0.08
CA LEU A 184 -4.79 6.42 -1.37
C LEU A 184 -6.05 6.90 -2.08
N LEU A 185 -7.23 6.77 -1.45
CA LEU A 185 -8.49 7.29 -1.96
C LEU A 185 -8.43 8.82 -2.07
N LEU A 186 -8.00 9.51 -1.01
CA LEU A 186 -7.80 10.96 -1.01
C LEU A 186 -6.84 11.41 -2.11
N LEU A 187 -5.67 10.76 -2.24
CA LEU A 187 -4.68 11.10 -3.26
C LEU A 187 -5.19 10.80 -4.67
N SER A 188 -5.94 9.71 -4.86
CA SER A 188 -6.47 9.29 -6.17
C SER A 188 -7.47 10.28 -6.77
N GLY A 189 -8.15 11.08 -5.94
CA GLY A 189 -9.08 12.10 -6.40
C GLY A 189 -8.41 13.20 -7.22
N GLU A 190 -7.09 13.33 -7.14
CA GLU A 190 -6.34 14.38 -7.82
C GLU A 190 -5.65 13.86 -9.09
N ARG A 191 -5.86 14.58 -10.21
CA ARG A 191 -5.27 14.24 -11.52
C ARG A 191 -3.75 14.04 -11.46
N ASN A 192 -3.06 14.89 -10.71
CA ASN A 192 -1.60 14.85 -10.62
C ASN A 192 -1.11 13.50 -10.07
N PHE A 193 -1.82 12.89 -9.11
CA PHE A 193 -1.47 11.58 -8.59
C PHE A 193 -1.47 10.52 -9.70
N GLY A 194 -2.57 10.42 -10.45
CA GLY A 194 -2.69 9.47 -11.57
C GLY A 194 -1.61 9.65 -12.64
N VAL A 195 -1.24 10.89 -12.95
CA VAL A 195 -0.14 11.18 -13.89
C VAL A 195 1.21 10.70 -13.33
N ARG A 196 1.50 10.94 -12.04
CA ARG A 196 2.77 10.56 -11.40
C ARG A 196 2.96 9.05 -11.31
N LEU A 197 1.88 8.27 -11.24
CA LEU A 197 1.95 6.79 -11.20
C LEU A 197 2.66 6.17 -12.41
N ASN A 198 2.75 6.88 -13.54
CA ASN A 198 3.46 6.40 -14.73
C ASN A 198 4.99 6.43 -14.60
N LYS A 199 5.55 6.97 -13.51
CA LYS A 199 7.00 6.93 -13.30
C LYS A 199 7.46 5.47 -13.18
N PRO A 200 8.58 5.07 -13.80
CA PRO A 200 9.12 3.72 -13.66
C PRO A 200 9.33 3.35 -12.19
N TYR A 201 8.89 2.15 -11.80
CA TYR A 201 9.16 1.60 -10.48
C TYR A 201 10.52 0.89 -10.51
N THR A 202 11.49 1.45 -9.78
CA THR A 202 12.88 0.95 -9.74
C THR A 202 13.27 0.44 -8.36
N SER A 203 12.44 0.65 -7.34
CA SER A 203 12.77 0.30 -5.96
C SER A 203 12.76 -1.20 -5.74
N THR A 204 13.86 -1.75 -5.21
CA THR A 204 14.02 -3.17 -4.88
C THR A 204 13.56 -3.46 -3.45
N ILE A 205 12.33 -3.06 -3.12
CA ILE A 205 11.76 -3.37 -1.80
C ILE A 205 11.28 -4.82 -1.79
N PRO A 206 11.67 -5.64 -0.80
CA PRO A 206 11.28 -7.04 -0.73
C PRO A 206 9.79 -7.13 -0.36
N MET A 207 8.93 -7.11 -1.37
CA MET A 207 7.50 -7.35 -1.24
C MET A 207 7.19 -8.77 -1.71
N ASP A 208 6.31 -9.46 -0.99
CA ASP A 208 5.69 -10.70 -1.49
C ASP A 208 4.72 -10.32 -2.62
N ILE A 209 5.25 -10.12 -3.83
CA ILE A 209 4.53 -9.85 -5.09
C ILE A 209 5.29 -10.49 -6.26
N PRO A 210 4.62 -10.84 -7.37
CA PRO A 210 5.31 -11.31 -8.57
C PRO A 210 6.33 -10.29 -9.07
N VAL A 211 7.45 -10.77 -9.61
CA VAL A 211 8.43 -9.89 -10.27
C VAL A 211 7.79 -9.30 -11.52
N PHE A 212 7.87 -7.99 -11.66
CA PHE A 212 7.43 -7.27 -12.85
C PHE A 212 8.38 -6.12 -13.17
N SER A 213 8.38 -5.69 -14.42
CA SER A 213 9.00 -4.44 -14.87
C SER A 213 7.88 -3.53 -15.34
N GLY A 214 7.78 -2.34 -14.72
CA GLY A 214 6.66 -1.45 -14.97
C GLY A 214 6.76 -0.16 -14.16
N THR A 215 5.60 0.45 -13.96
CA THR A 215 5.43 1.75 -13.33
C THR A 215 4.90 1.62 -11.90
N HIS A 216 4.75 2.74 -11.18
CA HIS A 216 4.09 2.72 -9.87
C HIS A 216 2.60 2.38 -9.98
N ALA A 217 1.96 2.62 -11.13
CA ALA A 217 0.62 2.13 -11.42
C ALA A 217 0.54 0.59 -11.41
N ASP A 218 1.57 -0.07 -11.94
CA ASP A 218 1.64 -1.53 -11.93
C ASP A 218 1.76 -2.07 -10.50
N LEU A 219 2.61 -1.45 -9.68
CA LEU A 219 2.73 -1.79 -8.26
C LEU A 219 1.38 -1.67 -7.55
N LEU A 220 0.67 -0.56 -7.76
CA LEU A 220 -0.65 -0.30 -7.18
C LEU A 220 -1.65 -1.41 -7.56
N ILE A 221 -1.76 -1.74 -8.85
CA ILE A 221 -2.67 -2.77 -9.36
C ILE A 221 -2.32 -4.15 -8.79
N VAL A 222 -1.04 -4.51 -8.77
CA VAL A 222 -0.58 -5.82 -8.28
C VAL A 222 -0.87 -5.98 -6.79
N VAL A 223 -0.60 -4.95 -5.98
CA VAL A 223 -0.89 -4.97 -4.54
C VAL A 223 -2.40 -5.02 -4.29
N PHE A 224 -3.19 -4.22 -5.00
CA PHE A 224 -4.64 -4.21 -4.82
C PHE A 224 -5.28 -5.55 -5.23
N HIS A 225 -4.84 -6.13 -6.35
CA HIS A 225 -5.25 -7.47 -6.74
C HIS A 225 -4.96 -8.49 -5.64
N LYS A 226 -3.76 -8.43 -5.05
CA LYS A 226 -3.35 -9.37 -3.99
C LYS A 226 -4.19 -9.20 -2.72
N ILE A 227 -4.48 -7.97 -2.33
CA ILE A 227 -5.37 -7.66 -1.21
C ILE A 227 -6.77 -8.22 -1.47
N ILE A 228 -7.32 -8.02 -2.67
CA ILE A 228 -8.66 -8.49 -3.03
C ILE A 228 -8.74 -10.03 -3.09
N THR A 229 -7.70 -10.68 -3.61
CA THR A 229 -7.73 -12.13 -3.87
C THR A 229 -7.23 -12.99 -2.71
N THR A 230 -6.35 -12.46 -1.86
CA THR A 230 -5.73 -13.21 -0.74
C THR A 230 -6.03 -12.62 0.63
N GLY A 231 -6.68 -11.45 0.69
CA GLY A 231 -7.07 -10.83 1.95
C GLY A 231 -8.15 -11.61 2.69
N HIS A 232 -8.23 -11.39 4.00
CA HIS A 232 -9.26 -12.00 4.84
C HIS A 232 -10.66 -11.43 4.59
N ASN A 233 -11.73 -12.11 5.02
CA ASN A 233 -13.12 -11.69 4.77
C ASN A 233 -13.47 -10.26 5.24
N ARG A 234 -12.84 -9.76 6.32
CA ARG A 234 -13.02 -8.37 6.78
C ARG A 234 -12.48 -7.30 5.80
N MET A 235 -11.79 -7.68 4.73
CA MET A 235 -11.33 -6.76 3.68
C MET A 235 -12.43 -6.40 2.68
N GLN A 236 -13.53 -7.16 2.62
CA GLN A 236 -14.61 -6.93 1.64
C GLN A 236 -15.16 -5.50 1.63
N PRO A 237 -15.39 -4.81 2.78
CA PRO A 237 -15.85 -3.42 2.78
C PRO A 237 -14.88 -2.45 2.11
N LEU A 238 -13.59 -2.79 1.99
CA LEU A 238 -12.59 -1.96 1.34
C LEU A 238 -12.51 -2.18 -0.18
N PHE A 239 -13.18 -3.19 -0.73
CA PHE A 239 -13.10 -3.50 -2.17
C PHE A 239 -13.65 -2.35 -3.03
N ASP A 240 -14.75 -1.73 -2.60
CA ASP A 240 -15.31 -0.56 -3.27
C ASP A 240 -14.29 0.59 -3.31
N CYS A 241 -13.62 0.87 -2.20
CA CYS A 241 -12.59 1.92 -2.12
C CYS A 241 -11.37 1.59 -3.01
N LEU A 242 -10.87 0.35 -2.96
CA LEU A 242 -9.74 -0.10 -3.79
C LEU A 242 -10.03 0.04 -5.28
N LEU A 243 -11.23 -0.37 -5.71
CA LEU A 243 -11.63 -0.23 -7.11
C LEU A 243 -11.93 1.22 -7.49
N THR A 244 -12.49 2.02 -6.59
CA THR A 244 -12.71 3.47 -6.81
C THR A 244 -11.38 4.18 -7.05
N ILE A 245 -10.34 3.87 -6.28
CA ILE A 245 -8.97 4.40 -6.50
C ILE A 245 -8.49 4.07 -7.91
N LEU A 246 -8.65 2.81 -8.34
CA LEU A 246 -8.24 2.39 -9.69
C LEU A 246 -9.05 3.10 -10.78
N VAL A 247 -10.36 3.27 -10.59
CA VAL A 247 -11.21 4.05 -11.50
C VAL A 247 -10.70 5.49 -11.61
N ASN A 248 -10.45 6.16 -10.49
CA ASN A 248 -9.97 7.56 -10.48
C ASN A 248 -8.66 7.75 -11.25
N VAL A 249 -7.73 6.78 -11.16
CA VAL A 249 -6.44 6.88 -11.85
C VAL A 249 -6.45 6.32 -13.27
N SER A 250 -7.43 5.49 -13.62
CA SER A 250 -7.50 4.74 -14.89
C SER A 250 -7.36 5.61 -16.16
N PRO A 251 -7.90 6.85 -16.26
CA PRO A 251 -7.74 7.69 -17.45
C PRO A 251 -6.29 8.12 -17.72
N TYR A 252 -5.40 7.98 -16.73
CA TYR A 252 -4.02 8.46 -16.77
C TYR A 252 -2.98 7.35 -16.94
N LEU A 253 -3.38 6.07 -16.90
CA LEU A 253 -2.45 4.94 -16.92
C LEU A 253 -1.99 4.66 -18.35
N LYS A 254 -0.73 4.99 -18.67
CA LYS A 254 -0.24 5.00 -20.06
C LYS A 254 0.30 3.67 -20.56
N THR A 255 1.03 2.94 -19.72
CA THR A 255 1.82 1.78 -20.17
C THR A 255 1.76 0.65 -19.15
N LEU A 256 0.59 0.03 -19.00
CA LEU A 256 0.45 -1.11 -18.10
C LEU A 256 1.28 -2.31 -18.56
N SER A 257 1.95 -2.95 -17.61
CA SER A 257 2.63 -4.22 -17.85
C SER A 257 1.64 -5.34 -18.16
N MET A 258 2.15 -6.40 -18.79
CA MET A 258 1.38 -7.62 -19.03
C MET A 258 0.88 -8.25 -17.72
N VAL A 259 1.66 -8.14 -16.64
CA VAL A 259 1.30 -8.66 -15.31
C VAL A 259 0.06 -7.93 -14.80
N SER A 260 0.10 -6.59 -14.71
CA SER A 260 -1.03 -5.78 -14.21
C SER A 260 -2.29 -5.96 -15.05
N SER A 261 -2.13 -6.02 -16.38
CA SER A 261 -3.22 -6.26 -17.31
C SER A 261 -3.91 -7.61 -17.06
N THR A 262 -3.13 -8.66 -16.82
CA THR A 262 -3.64 -10.00 -16.46
C THR A 262 -4.33 -9.98 -15.09
N LYS A 263 -3.80 -9.22 -14.11
CA LYS A 263 -4.40 -9.08 -12.79
C LYS A 263 -5.75 -8.38 -12.83
N LEU A 264 -5.89 -7.26 -13.56
CA LEU A 264 -7.18 -6.57 -13.74
C LEU A 264 -8.21 -7.51 -14.38
N LEU A 265 -7.82 -8.22 -15.42
CA LEU A 265 -8.73 -9.15 -16.10
C LEU A 265 -9.13 -10.33 -15.20
N HIS A 266 -8.22 -10.82 -14.34
CA HIS A 266 -8.56 -11.85 -13.36
C HIS A 266 -9.64 -11.37 -12.37
N LEU A 267 -9.62 -10.10 -11.98
CA LEU A 267 -10.68 -9.52 -11.14
C LEU A 267 -12.01 -9.46 -11.89
N VAL A 268 -12.00 -9.11 -13.18
CA VAL A 268 -13.23 -9.15 -14.02
C VAL A 268 -13.79 -10.55 -14.05
N ASP A 269 -12.96 -11.55 -14.40
CA ASP A 269 -13.40 -12.94 -14.47
C ASP A 269 -14.02 -13.41 -13.14
N ALA A 270 -13.42 -13.04 -12.01
CA ALA A 270 -13.94 -13.38 -10.68
C ALA A 270 -15.28 -12.69 -10.36
N PHE A 271 -15.38 -11.36 -10.57
CA PHE A 271 -16.54 -10.56 -10.17
C PHE A 271 -17.67 -10.49 -11.20
N THR A 272 -17.47 -11.04 -12.40
CA THR A 272 -18.52 -11.09 -13.45
C THR A 272 -19.17 -12.46 -13.57
N THR A 273 -18.78 -13.42 -12.72
CA THR A 273 -19.44 -14.72 -12.68
C THR A 273 -20.91 -14.61 -12.23
N PRO A 274 -21.83 -15.43 -12.78
CA PRO A 274 -23.24 -15.41 -12.39
C PRO A 274 -23.45 -15.59 -10.88
N TRP A 275 -22.72 -16.52 -10.25
CA TRP A 275 -22.86 -16.76 -8.82
C TRP A 275 -22.55 -15.49 -8.00
N PHE A 276 -21.51 -14.74 -8.37
CA PHE A 276 -21.09 -13.56 -7.63
C PHE A 276 -22.08 -12.43 -7.83
N LEU A 277 -22.41 -12.13 -9.08
CA LEU A 277 -23.32 -11.04 -9.43
C LEU A 277 -24.72 -11.21 -8.81
N PHE A 278 -25.21 -12.45 -8.69
CA PHE A 278 -26.51 -12.73 -8.08
C PHE A 278 -26.43 -13.02 -6.58
N SER A 279 -25.25 -12.90 -5.94
CA SER A 279 -25.09 -13.18 -4.51
C SER A 279 -25.64 -12.07 -3.61
N SER A 280 -25.56 -10.82 -4.05
CA SER A 280 -26.12 -9.67 -3.36
C SER A 280 -26.57 -8.59 -4.35
N PRO A 281 -27.52 -7.71 -3.98
CA PRO A 281 -27.95 -6.61 -4.84
C PRO A 281 -26.83 -5.63 -5.22
N SER A 282 -25.78 -5.52 -4.39
CA SER A 282 -24.64 -4.62 -4.57
C SER A 282 -23.43 -5.27 -5.23
N ALA A 283 -23.43 -6.59 -5.44
CA ALA A 283 -22.28 -7.30 -6.00
C ALA A 283 -21.90 -6.82 -7.41
N ASN A 284 -22.89 -6.33 -8.17
CA ASN A 284 -22.69 -5.76 -9.50
C ASN A 284 -21.80 -4.49 -9.49
N HIS A 285 -21.73 -3.74 -8.39
CA HIS A 285 -20.96 -2.49 -8.32
C HIS A 285 -19.47 -2.73 -8.60
N LEU A 286 -18.88 -3.81 -8.08
CA LEU A 286 -17.49 -4.16 -8.35
C LEU A 286 -17.23 -4.44 -9.84
N ALA A 287 -18.20 -5.09 -10.51
CA ALA A 287 -18.11 -5.32 -11.95
C ALA A 287 -18.19 -4.01 -12.73
N PHE A 288 -19.07 -3.08 -12.35
CA PHE A 288 -19.13 -1.75 -12.94
C PHE A 288 -17.82 -0.98 -12.80
N PHE A 289 -17.22 -0.93 -11.61
CA PHE A 289 -15.93 -0.28 -11.43
C PHE A 289 -14.84 -0.89 -12.31
N LEU A 290 -14.79 -2.22 -12.41
CA LEU A 290 -13.81 -2.87 -13.27
C LEU A 290 -14.02 -2.53 -14.74
N LEU A 291 -15.25 -2.63 -15.26
CA LEU A 291 -15.55 -2.26 -16.64
C LEU A 291 -15.20 -0.79 -16.92
N GLU A 292 -15.46 0.10 -15.96
CA GLU A 292 -15.11 1.51 -16.05
C GLU A 292 -13.59 1.72 -16.15
N ILE A 293 -12.78 0.96 -15.40
CA ILE A 293 -11.32 0.98 -15.54
C ILE A 293 -10.89 0.62 -16.97
N PHE A 294 -11.47 -0.45 -17.55
CA PHE A 294 -11.16 -0.83 -18.94
C PHE A 294 -11.60 0.23 -19.94
N ASN A 295 -12.81 0.77 -19.78
CA ASN A 295 -13.34 1.82 -20.66
C ASN A 295 -12.45 3.07 -20.62
N ASN A 296 -12.05 3.54 -19.43
CA ASN A 296 -11.19 4.71 -19.29
C ASN A 296 -9.81 4.50 -19.92
N ILE A 297 -9.19 3.34 -19.71
CA ILE A 297 -7.87 3.06 -20.31
C ILE A 297 -7.98 2.97 -21.83
N ILE A 298 -9.01 2.30 -22.37
CA ILE A 298 -9.22 2.19 -23.82
C ILE A 298 -9.58 3.55 -24.42
N GLN A 299 -10.37 4.37 -23.74
CA GLN A 299 -10.81 5.66 -24.27
C GLN A 299 -9.69 6.69 -24.30
N TYR A 300 -8.87 6.77 -23.23
CA TYR A 300 -7.90 7.86 -23.05
C TYR A 300 -6.45 7.45 -23.26
N GLN A 301 -6.10 6.18 -23.11
CA GLN A 301 -4.72 5.68 -23.13
C GLN A 301 -4.53 4.44 -24.01
N PHE A 302 -5.34 4.29 -25.07
CA PHE A 302 -5.27 3.14 -25.97
C PHE A 302 -3.86 2.88 -26.52
N ASP A 303 -3.23 3.93 -27.05
CA ASP A 303 -1.97 3.83 -27.80
C ASP A 303 -0.82 3.20 -26.98
N GLY A 304 -0.78 3.44 -25.68
CA GLY A 304 0.27 2.94 -24.79
C GLY A 304 -0.05 1.61 -24.10
N ASN A 305 -1.31 1.15 -24.13
CA ASN A 305 -1.79 -0.01 -23.37
C ASN A 305 -2.03 -1.26 -24.24
N SER A 306 -1.10 -1.55 -25.15
CA SER A 306 -1.17 -2.74 -26.02
C SER A 306 -1.25 -4.05 -25.23
N ASN A 307 -0.57 -4.16 -24.09
CA ASN A 307 -0.64 -5.33 -23.19
C ASN A 307 -2.06 -5.57 -22.66
N LEU A 308 -2.78 -4.50 -22.30
CA LEU A 308 -4.15 -4.59 -21.81
C LEU A 308 -5.08 -5.05 -22.93
N VAL A 309 -5.00 -4.39 -24.09
CA VAL A 309 -5.80 -4.73 -25.28
C VAL A 309 -5.57 -6.18 -25.70
N TYR A 310 -4.31 -6.61 -25.77
CA TYR A 310 -3.95 -8.00 -26.05
C TYR A 310 -4.58 -8.97 -25.04
N THR A 311 -4.52 -8.64 -23.75
CA THR A 311 -5.10 -9.46 -22.67
C THR A 311 -6.62 -9.59 -22.81
N ILE A 312 -7.32 -8.50 -23.15
CA ILE A 312 -8.77 -8.49 -23.43
C ILE A 312 -9.09 -9.42 -24.61
N ILE A 313 -8.38 -9.30 -25.73
CA ILE A 313 -8.62 -10.12 -26.94
C ILE A 313 -8.43 -11.61 -26.64
N ARG A 314 -7.35 -11.96 -25.91
CA ARG A 314 -7.04 -13.33 -25.53
C ARG A 314 -8.13 -13.97 -24.66
N LYS A 315 -8.81 -13.15 -23.83
CA LYS A 315 -9.81 -13.60 -22.85
C LYS A 315 -11.20 -13.02 -23.13
N ARG A 316 -11.50 -12.70 -24.39
CA ARG A 316 -12.80 -12.16 -24.85
C ARG A 316 -14.02 -12.95 -24.36
N GLN A 317 -13.85 -14.25 -24.10
CA GLN A 317 -14.93 -15.10 -23.59
C GLN A 317 -15.47 -14.67 -22.23
N VAL A 318 -14.67 -14.00 -21.39
CA VAL A 318 -15.15 -13.43 -20.12
C VAL A 318 -16.24 -12.39 -20.40
N PHE A 319 -15.98 -11.48 -21.34
CA PHE A 319 -16.93 -10.44 -21.74
C PHE A 319 -18.14 -11.00 -22.50
N HIS A 320 -17.95 -12.02 -23.36
CA HIS A 320 -19.09 -12.70 -23.98
C HIS A 320 -19.96 -13.45 -22.96
N SER A 321 -19.36 -14.02 -21.91
CA SER A 321 -20.11 -14.68 -20.84
C SER A 321 -20.91 -13.66 -20.02
N LEU A 322 -20.32 -12.49 -19.75
CA LEU A 322 -21.00 -11.39 -19.08
C LEU A 322 -22.15 -10.81 -19.94
N ALA A 323 -21.97 -10.69 -21.25
CA ALA A 323 -23.03 -10.25 -22.15
C ALA A 323 -24.20 -11.25 -22.23
N ASN A 324 -23.91 -12.54 -22.04
CA ASN A 324 -24.88 -13.64 -22.08
C ASN A 324 -25.25 -14.15 -20.68
N LEU A 325 -25.38 -13.26 -19.69
CA LEU A 325 -25.78 -13.64 -18.33
C LEU A 325 -27.15 -14.35 -18.34
N PRO A 326 -27.34 -15.37 -17.49
CA PRO A 326 -28.62 -16.05 -17.39
C PRO A 326 -29.66 -15.10 -16.78
N THR A 327 -30.80 -14.98 -17.46
CA THR A 327 -31.93 -14.15 -17.03
C THR A 327 -33.06 -14.98 -16.44
N ASP A 328 -33.06 -16.30 -16.64
CA ASP A 328 -34.09 -17.19 -16.13
C ASP A 328 -33.84 -17.60 -14.68
N TYR A 329 -34.92 -17.55 -13.88
CA TYR A 329 -34.89 -17.84 -12.44
C TYR A 329 -34.26 -19.21 -12.11
N ASN A 330 -34.56 -20.23 -12.91
CA ASN A 330 -34.07 -21.59 -12.68
C ASN A 330 -32.56 -21.72 -12.85
N THR A 331 -31.97 -21.06 -13.86
CA THR A 331 -30.52 -21.06 -14.07
C THR A 331 -29.80 -20.20 -13.05
N ILE A 332 -30.40 -19.07 -12.63
CA ILE A 332 -29.86 -18.24 -11.54
C ILE A 332 -29.76 -19.05 -10.25
N ILE A 333 -30.82 -19.75 -9.83
CA ILE A 333 -30.79 -20.60 -8.62
C ILE A 333 -29.75 -21.72 -8.75
N LYS A 334 -29.66 -22.37 -9.92
CA LYS A 334 -28.64 -23.39 -10.18
C LYS A 334 -27.22 -22.83 -10.01
N SER A 335 -26.97 -21.60 -10.47
CA SER A 335 -25.66 -20.95 -10.34
C SER A 335 -25.28 -20.67 -8.89
N LEU A 336 -26.23 -20.23 -8.06
CA LEU A 336 -26.05 -19.96 -6.63
C LEU A 336 -25.81 -21.25 -5.83
N THR A 337 -26.59 -22.29 -6.11
CA THR A 337 -26.52 -23.59 -5.39
C THR A 337 -25.29 -24.42 -5.76
N LYS A 338 -24.80 -24.34 -7.00
CA LYS A 338 -23.61 -25.08 -7.47
C LYS A 338 -22.35 -24.69 -6.69
N LYS A 339 -22.21 -23.43 -6.26
CA LYS A 339 -21.07 -22.99 -5.45
C LYS A 339 -21.25 -23.26 -3.95
N ALA A 340 -22.47 -23.22 -3.41
CA ALA A 340 -22.73 -23.65 -2.03
C ALA A 340 -22.24 -25.10 -1.79
N LYS A 341 -22.47 -26.00 -2.76
CA LYS A 341 -21.93 -27.37 -2.73
C LYS A 341 -20.39 -27.44 -2.83
N ARG A 342 -19.76 -26.60 -3.66
CA ARG A 342 -18.28 -26.53 -3.76
C ARG A 342 -17.62 -25.98 -2.49
N ASN A 343 -18.21 -24.97 -1.85
CA ASN A 343 -17.69 -24.42 -0.60
C ASN A 343 -17.84 -25.40 0.57
N MET A 344 -18.94 -26.18 0.63
CA MET A 344 -19.10 -27.25 1.63
C MET A 344 -18.08 -28.41 1.47
N GLN A 345 -17.68 -28.72 0.23
CA GLN A 345 -16.63 -29.72 -0.05
C GLN A 345 -15.22 -29.22 0.27
N ALA A 346 -14.95 -27.92 0.11
CA ALA A 346 -13.68 -27.31 0.52
C ALA A 346 -13.47 -27.27 2.05
N THR A 347 -14.55 -27.19 2.83
CA THR A 347 -14.49 -27.23 4.31
C THR A 347 -14.35 -28.64 4.89
N SER A 348 -14.58 -29.71 4.11
CA SER A 348 -14.48 -31.10 4.55
C SER A 348 -13.15 -31.78 4.17
N SER A 349 -12.24 -31.05 3.50
CA SER A 349 -10.93 -31.56 3.05
C SER A 349 -9.81 -30.57 3.36
N VAL A 350 -9.60 -30.26 4.65
CA VAL A 350 -8.34 -29.62 5.09
C VAL A 350 -7.28 -30.71 5.25
N SER A 351 -6.71 -31.15 4.12
CA SER A 351 -5.43 -31.85 4.05
C SER A 351 -4.89 -31.73 2.63
N LEU A 352 -3.83 -30.92 2.51
CA LEU A 352 -2.80 -30.91 1.46
C LEU A 352 -3.20 -30.49 0.03
N THR A 353 -2.40 -29.56 -0.50
CA THR A 353 -2.17 -29.18 -1.91
C THR A 353 -3.22 -28.34 -2.64
N ALA A 354 -2.84 -27.10 -2.99
CA ALA A 354 -3.13 -26.48 -4.29
C ALA A 354 -2.36 -25.16 -4.45
N ALA A 355 -1.06 -25.26 -4.73
CA ALA A 355 -0.43 -24.35 -5.68
C ALA A 355 -0.80 -24.89 -7.06
N THR A 356 -1.62 -24.18 -7.82
CA THR A 356 -1.92 -24.53 -9.21
C THR A 356 -1.14 -23.61 -10.12
N GLU A 357 -0.09 -24.19 -10.68
CA GLU A 357 0.75 -23.68 -11.75
C GLU A 357 -0.08 -23.38 -13.00
N THR A 358 0.29 -22.30 -13.68
CA THR A 358 -0.11 -21.99 -15.06
C THR A 358 0.45 -23.02 -16.05
N PRO A 359 -0.24 -23.37 -17.14
CA PRO A 359 0.31 -24.27 -18.14
C PRO A 359 1.45 -23.58 -18.90
N SER A 360 2.67 -24.08 -18.68
CA SER A 360 3.85 -23.84 -19.52
C SER A 360 3.70 -24.57 -20.86
N MET A 361 4.27 -23.98 -21.91
CA MET A 361 4.19 -24.48 -23.29
C MET A 361 4.76 -25.90 -23.46
N GLU A 362 4.20 -26.61 -24.44
CA GLU A 362 4.61 -27.94 -24.90
C GLU A 362 6.12 -28.03 -25.14
N GLY A 363 6.74 -29.09 -24.61
CA GLY A 363 8.13 -29.47 -24.90
C GLY A 363 9.04 -29.75 -23.69
N SER A 364 8.52 -29.69 -22.45
CA SER A 364 9.33 -29.94 -21.24
C SER A 364 8.97 -31.28 -20.61
N THR A 365 9.81 -32.30 -20.77
CA THR A 365 9.70 -33.53 -19.97
C THR A 365 10.39 -33.30 -18.62
N PRO A 366 9.85 -33.83 -17.50
CA PRO A 366 10.51 -33.74 -16.20
C PRO A 366 11.87 -34.43 -16.22
N ALA A 367 12.88 -33.81 -15.61
CA ALA A 367 14.18 -34.44 -15.43
C ALA A 367 14.03 -35.72 -14.58
N LEU A 368 14.55 -36.84 -15.10
CA LEU A 368 14.59 -38.11 -14.37
C LEU A 368 15.46 -37.97 -13.11
N PRO A 369 15.13 -38.70 -12.02
CA PRO A 369 15.93 -38.67 -10.81
C PRO A 369 17.37 -39.14 -11.09
N ALA A 370 18.34 -38.43 -10.52
CA ALA A 370 19.75 -38.71 -10.71
C ALA A 370 20.12 -40.14 -10.25
N GLU A 371 20.89 -40.84 -11.08
CA GLU A 371 21.44 -42.15 -10.74
C GLU A 371 22.41 -42.07 -9.55
N PRO A 372 22.48 -43.12 -8.70
CA PRO A 372 23.35 -43.12 -7.53
C PRO A 372 24.82 -43.22 -7.97
N GLY A 373 25.51 -42.08 -7.98
CA GLY A 373 26.93 -42.00 -8.34
C GLY A 373 27.49 -40.59 -8.52
N THR A 374 26.66 -39.55 -8.55
CA THR A 374 27.09 -38.16 -8.68
C THR A 374 27.48 -37.57 -7.32
N LEU A 375 28.73 -37.09 -7.23
CA LEU A 375 29.33 -36.49 -6.05
C LEU A 375 28.56 -35.26 -5.57
N ASN A 376 28.16 -35.26 -4.30
CA ASN A 376 27.61 -34.08 -3.61
C ASN A 376 28.72 -33.02 -3.46
N ALA A 377 28.64 -31.92 -4.20
CA ALA A 377 29.50 -30.77 -3.98
C ALA A 377 29.12 -30.11 -2.64
N THR A 378 30.00 -30.21 -1.64
CA THR A 378 29.94 -29.45 -0.39
C THR A 378 30.93 -28.29 -0.47
N LEU A 379 30.57 -27.12 0.07
CA LEU A 379 31.44 -25.95 0.12
C LEU A 379 32.69 -26.26 0.97
N PRO A 380 33.92 -26.11 0.45
CA PRO A 380 35.12 -26.26 1.25
C PRO A 380 35.40 -25.01 2.10
N ASP A 381 35.85 -25.29 3.33
CA ASP A 381 36.41 -24.36 4.30
C ASP A 381 37.50 -23.44 3.71
N THR A 382 37.56 -22.23 4.26
CA THR A 382 38.53 -21.17 3.92
C THR A 382 39.97 -21.57 4.26
N PRO A 383 40.94 -21.50 3.31
CA PRO A 383 42.35 -21.68 3.64
C PRO A 383 42.99 -20.39 4.16
N GLY A 384 43.69 -20.52 5.29
CA GLY A 384 44.33 -19.45 6.05
C GLY A 384 45.41 -18.63 5.34
N LYS A 385 45.55 -17.40 5.83
CA LYS A 385 46.58 -16.41 5.48
C LYS A 385 47.98 -16.97 5.79
N LYS A 386 48.85 -17.04 4.78
CA LYS A 386 50.30 -17.22 4.96
C LYS A 386 50.90 -15.88 5.42
N THR A 387 51.45 -15.88 6.62
CA THR A 387 52.29 -14.80 7.15
C THR A 387 53.67 -14.88 6.49
N VAL A 388 54.07 -13.79 5.84
CA VAL A 388 55.43 -13.55 5.34
C VAL A 388 56.23 -12.95 6.49
N TYR A 389 57.36 -13.55 6.88
CA TYR A 389 58.52 -12.81 7.43
C TYR A 389 59.83 -13.61 7.30
N ASN A 390 60.79 -12.92 6.68
CA ASN A 390 62.26 -12.94 6.83
C ASN A 390 63.14 -14.09 6.32
N GLN A 391 63.89 -13.76 5.26
CA GLN A 391 65.30 -14.13 5.09
C GLN A 391 66.16 -13.45 6.18
N LEU A 392 67.20 -14.14 6.68
CA LEU A 392 68.61 -13.66 6.73
C LEU A 392 69.52 -14.62 7.53
N THR A 393 70.48 -15.19 6.80
CA THR A 393 71.91 -15.47 7.12
C THR A 393 72.37 -16.24 8.37
N MET A 394 73.29 -17.18 8.03
CA MET A 394 74.30 -17.91 8.81
C MET A 394 73.85 -19.08 9.68
#